data_AF-A0A1S8SVJ6-F1
#
_entry.id   AF-A0A1S8SVJ6-F1
#
_cell.length_a   1.000
_cell.length_b   1.000
_cell.length_c   1.000
_cell.angle_alpha   90.00
_cell.angle_beta   90.00
_cell.angle_gamma   90.00
#
_symmetry.space_group_name_H-M   'P 1'
#
loop_
_entity.id
_entity.type
_entity.pdbx_description
1 polymer ?
#
loop_
_entity_poly.entity_id
_entity_poly.type
_entity_poly.pdbx_seq_one_letter_code
_entity_poly.pdbx_strand_id
1 'polypeptide(L)'
;MKNLKFCLLFLIIFLTACSSNVSKGTNKLDDNTNNSSQSSTKSSGDKSEEKQISSDDNTKDEAYSEQNISEKVKEYIINGQEDKSEAGKIKWSKTFLNRVDIKSLYKQYIANGGNADDVESFAMYITLNAPIQKDWEDLFKKDLYDTYEEKVVKLEPLQDDLYQAYVIKEGKEVPYVVVSARTGYFHG
;
A
#
# COMPACT_ATOMS: atom_id res chain seq x y z
N MET A 1 -1.37 -50.84 -10.86
CA MET A 1 -2.29 -51.10 -9.72
C MET A 1 -1.83 -50.20 -8.59
N LYS A 2 -2.51 -49.15 -8.12
CA LYS A 2 -3.94 -48.94 -7.87
C LYS A 2 -4.34 -47.51 -8.23
N ASN A 3 -5.54 -47.39 -8.79
CA ASN A 3 -6.21 -46.15 -9.15
C ASN A 3 -6.72 -45.48 -7.87
N LEU A 4 -6.25 -44.29 -7.54
CA LEU A 4 -6.77 -43.51 -6.41
C LEU A 4 -7.98 -42.71 -6.91
N LYS A 5 -9.15 -43.10 -6.43
CA LYS A 5 -10.45 -42.59 -6.87
C LYS A 5 -10.74 -41.21 -6.28
N PHE A 6 -11.21 -40.35 -7.18
CA PHE A 6 -12.02 -39.15 -6.97
C PHE A 6 -13.05 -39.31 -5.83
N CYS A 7 -13.15 -38.33 -4.94
CA CYS A 7 -14.36 -38.09 -4.16
C CYS A 7 -14.58 -36.57 -4.04
N LEU A 8 -15.18 -36.05 -5.10
CA LEU A 8 -15.66 -34.69 -5.24
C LEU A 8 -16.96 -34.57 -4.42
N LEU A 9 -16.90 -33.91 -3.25
CA LEU A 9 -18.10 -33.58 -2.48
C LEU A 9 -18.37 -32.07 -2.64
N PHE A 10 -19.21 -31.73 -3.62
CA PHE A 10 -19.84 -30.43 -3.72
C PHE A 10 -20.91 -30.32 -2.62
N LEU A 11 -20.74 -29.40 -1.67
CA LEU A 11 -21.78 -29.01 -0.74
C LEU A 11 -21.96 -27.49 -0.84
N ILE A 12 -22.77 -27.09 -1.82
CA ILE A 12 -23.19 -25.71 -2.03
C ILE A 12 -24.41 -25.49 -1.12
N ILE A 13 -24.23 -24.74 -0.03
CA ILE A 13 -25.35 -24.18 0.72
C ILE A 13 -25.53 -22.74 0.25
N PHE A 14 -26.52 -22.51 -0.60
CA PHE A 14 -27.07 -21.18 -0.84
C PHE A 14 -27.89 -20.77 0.39
N LEU A 15 -27.50 -19.70 1.04
CA LEU A 15 -28.39 -18.91 1.90
C LEU A 15 -28.36 -17.46 1.42
N THR A 16 -29.36 -17.14 0.61
CA THR A 16 -29.80 -15.79 0.29
C THR A 16 -30.76 -15.34 1.40
N ALA A 17 -30.45 -14.22 2.06
CA ALA A 17 -31.46 -13.38 2.69
C ALA A 17 -31.02 -11.92 2.62
N CYS A 18 -31.77 -11.14 1.86
CA CYS A 18 -31.74 -9.69 1.86
C CYS A 18 -32.27 -9.17 3.20
N SER A 19 -31.75 -8.04 3.69
CA SER A 19 -32.63 -6.98 4.19
C SER A 19 -31.93 -5.63 4.10
N SER A 20 -32.40 -4.81 3.17
CA SER A 20 -32.17 -3.37 3.13
C SER A 20 -32.93 -2.72 4.28
N ASN A 21 -32.30 -1.79 5.00
CA ASN A 21 -33.02 -0.75 5.72
C ASN A 21 -32.53 0.61 5.19
N VAL A 22 -33.41 1.22 4.39
CA VAL A 22 -33.44 2.65 4.09
C VAL A 22 -33.97 3.35 5.35
N SER A 23 -33.23 4.34 5.84
CA SER A 23 -33.79 5.42 6.65
C SER A 23 -33.41 6.74 6.00
N LYS A 24 -34.39 7.63 5.96
CA LYS A 24 -34.57 8.73 5.02
C LYS A 24 -34.57 10.04 5.81
N GLY A 25 -33.64 10.94 5.48
CA GLY A 25 -33.72 12.40 5.70
C GLY A 25 -33.75 12.90 7.15
N THR A 26 -33.59 14.19 7.46
CA THR A 26 -33.15 15.39 6.73
C THR A 26 -33.15 16.54 7.75
N ASN A 27 -32.18 17.45 7.62
CA ASN A 27 -32.26 18.91 7.82
C ASN A 27 -32.02 19.59 9.19
N LYS A 28 -31.45 20.81 9.01
CA LYS A 28 -31.20 21.97 9.88
C LYS A 28 -29.88 21.90 10.68
N LEU A 29 -28.84 22.71 10.43
CA LEU A 29 -28.73 24.12 9.98
C LEU A 29 -29.41 25.08 10.96
N ASP A 30 -28.61 25.57 11.91
CA ASP A 30 -28.79 26.86 12.57
C ASP A 30 -27.44 27.58 12.60
N ASP A 31 -27.41 28.71 11.90
CA ASP A 31 -26.43 29.79 12.01
C ASP A 31 -26.40 30.33 13.45
N ASN A 32 -25.22 30.71 13.93
CA ASN A 32 -25.16 31.93 14.71
C ASN A 32 -23.82 32.65 14.54
N THR A 33 -23.86 33.68 13.72
CA THR A 33 -22.89 34.76 13.62
C THR A 33 -23.04 35.65 14.85
N ASN A 34 -21.94 36.01 15.51
CA ASN A 34 -21.86 37.31 16.16
C ASN A 34 -20.45 37.91 16.13
N ASN A 35 -20.40 39.10 15.55
CA ASN A 35 -19.30 40.04 15.48
C ASN A 35 -18.78 40.44 16.88
N SER A 36 -17.48 40.72 16.99
CA SER A 36 -17.00 42.11 17.09
C SER A 36 -15.55 42.19 17.58
N SER A 37 -14.70 42.65 16.67
CA SER A 37 -13.73 43.75 16.81
C SER A 37 -12.97 44.00 18.12
N GLN A 38 -11.64 44.01 17.96
CA GLN A 38 -10.76 45.15 18.24
C GLN A 38 -10.15 45.25 19.65
N SER A 39 -8.85 45.00 19.76
CA SER A 39 -7.84 46.06 19.93
C SER A 39 -6.45 45.47 20.30
N SER A 40 -5.46 45.93 19.55
CA SER A 40 -4.01 45.84 19.75
C SER A 40 -3.51 46.35 21.10
N THR A 41 -2.34 45.85 21.56
CA THR A 41 -1.12 46.63 21.90
C THR A 41 0.11 45.71 22.09
N LYS A 42 1.25 46.15 21.54
CA LYS A 42 2.63 45.62 21.63
C LYS A 42 3.17 45.58 23.07
N SER A 43 4.10 44.66 23.36
CA SER A 43 5.46 45.02 23.83
C SER A 43 6.39 43.81 23.93
N SER A 44 7.66 44.11 23.66
CA SER A 44 8.89 43.32 23.56
C SER A 44 9.32 42.57 24.83
N GLY A 45 10.20 41.57 24.67
CA GLY A 45 11.07 41.10 25.75
C GLY A 45 11.65 39.70 25.54
N ASP A 46 12.88 39.67 25.04
CA ASP A 46 13.76 38.52 24.81
C ASP A 46 14.22 37.85 26.12
N LYS A 47 14.27 36.50 26.17
CA LYS A 47 15.38 35.69 26.75
C LYS A 47 15.06 34.19 26.85
N SER A 48 16.01 33.43 26.31
CA SER A 48 16.20 31.99 26.35
C SER A 48 16.33 31.42 27.77
N GLU A 49 15.81 30.21 27.99
CA GLU A 49 16.43 29.22 28.88
C GLU A 49 16.02 27.79 28.47
N GLU A 50 17.01 26.92 28.51
CA GLU A 50 17.07 25.57 27.98
C GLU A 50 16.65 24.55 29.06
N LYS A 51 16.11 23.40 28.61
CA LYS A 51 16.21 22.06 29.21
C LYS A 51 15.25 21.67 30.36
N GLN A 52 14.33 20.75 30.04
CA GLN A 52 14.42 19.37 30.55
C GLN A 52 13.48 18.42 29.79
N ILE A 53 14.09 17.43 29.15
CA ILE A 53 13.46 16.19 28.68
C ILE A 53 13.26 15.31 29.91
N SER A 54 12.02 15.02 30.28
CA SER A 54 11.67 13.91 31.16
C SER A 54 11.01 12.84 30.31
N SER A 55 11.77 11.78 30.03
CA SER A 55 11.26 10.53 29.47
C SER A 55 10.44 9.82 30.54
N ASP A 56 9.11 9.91 30.45
CA ASP A 56 8.21 8.98 31.12
C ASP A 56 7.90 7.85 30.15
N ASP A 57 8.59 6.73 30.37
CA ASP A 57 8.24 5.41 29.90
C ASP A 57 6.83 5.07 30.40
N ASN A 58 5.87 5.13 29.48
CA ASN A 58 4.57 4.54 29.66
C ASN A 58 4.31 3.70 28.42
N THR A 59 4.63 2.41 28.52
CA THR A 59 4.16 1.36 27.63
C THR A 59 2.63 1.40 27.63
N LYS A 60 2.07 2.14 26.68
CA LYS A 60 0.65 2.11 26.32
C LYS A 60 0.59 1.39 25.00
N ASP A 61 -0.22 0.33 24.95
CA ASP A 61 -0.66 -0.29 23.71
C ASP A 61 -1.17 0.82 22.77
N GLU A 62 -0.32 1.24 21.83
CA GLU A 62 -0.65 2.29 20.89
C GLU A 62 -1.56 1.70 19.82
N ALA A 63 -2.87 1.88 20.00
CA ALA A 63 -3.80 1.83 18.90
C ALA A 63 -3.27 2.74 17.77
N TYR A 64 -2.88 2.13 16.65
CA TYR A 64 -2.17 2.81 15.59
C TYR A 64 -3.01 3.92 14.95
N SER A 65 -2.46 5.12 14.90
CA SER A 65 -3.02 6.18 14.06
C SER A 65 -2.83 5.85 12.57
N GLU A 66 -3.77 6.26 11.71
CA GLU A 66 -3.74 5.96 10.26
C GLU A 66 -2.47 6.46 9.53
N GLN A 67 -1.78 7.47 10.07
CA GLN A 67 -0.50 7.95 9.53
C GLN A 67 0.67 7.02 9.88
N ASN A 68 0.66 6.47 11.10
CA ASN A 68 1.71 5.59 11.61
C ASN A 68 1.77 4.27 10.82
N ILE A 69 0.61 3.70 10.44
CA ILE A 69 0.57 2.42 9.72
C ILE A 69 1.13 2.51 8.29
N SER A 70 0.95 3.65 7.61
CA SER A 70 1.42 3.82 6.23
C SER A 70 2.94 3.82 6.14
N GLU A 71 3.61 4.46 7.09
CA GLU A 71 5.08 4.48 7.16
C GLU A 71 5.62 3.12 7.59
N LYS A 72 5.01 2.49 8.61
CA LYS A 72 5.41 1.17 9.10
C LYS A 72 5.34 0.10 8.02
N VAL A 73 4.25 0.02 7.27
CA VAL A 73 4.12 -1.01 6.23
C VAL A 73 5.08 -0.79 5.07
N LYS A 74 5.37 0.48 4.72
CA LYS A 74 6.41 0.79 3.73
C LYS A 74 7.78 0.36 4.21
N GLU A 75 8.13 0.68 5.45
CA GLU A 75 9.40 0.31 6.05
C GLU A 75 9.56 -1.22 6.12
N TYR A 76 8.49 -1.92 6.51
CA TYR A 76 8.45 -3.38 6.49
C TYR A 76 8.71 -3.94 5.09
N ILE A 77 7.99 -3.48 4.06
CA ILE A 77 8.16 -3.97 2.69
C ILE A 77 9.58 -3.72 2.16
N ILE A 78 10.16 -2.56 2.46
CA ILE A 78 11.45 -2.16 1.89
C ILE A 78 12.65 -2.73 2.67
N ASN A 79 12.59 -2.75 4.00
CA ASN A 79 13.74 -3.10 4.86
C ASN A 79 13.42 -4.15 5.94
N GLY A 80 12.17 -4.29 6.40
CA GLY A 80 11.82 -5.07 7.59
C GLY A 80 11.62 -6.58 7.41
N GLN A 81 12.23 -7.20 6.39
CA GLN A 81 12.05 -8.62 6.05
C GLN A 81 13.37 -9.41 6.05
N GLU A 82 14.35 -9.01 6.86
CA GLU A 82 15.71 -9.60 6.87
C GLU A 82 15.73 -11.08 7.29
N ASP A 83 14.74 -11.51 8.08
CA ASP A 83 14.55 -12.88 8.53
C ASP A 83 13.99 -13.81 7.44
N LYS A 84 13.48 -13.24 6.33
CA LYS A 84 12.92 -14.01 5.21
C LYS A 84 13.97 -14.30 4.15
N SER A 85 13.85 -15.48 3.53
CA SER A 85 14.60 -15.79 2.31
C SER A 85 14.24 -14.83 1.18
N GLU A 86 15.14 -14.65 0.20
CA GLU A 86 14.88 -13.79 -0.96
C GLU A 86 13.62 -14.15 -1.74
N ALA A 87 13.20 -15.41 -1.75
CA ALA A 87 11.96 -15.87 -2.39
C ALA A 87 10.71 -15.59 -1.53
N GLY A 88 10.87 -15.46 -0.21
CA GLY A 88 9.78 -15.17 0.72
C GLY A 88 9.53 -13.69 0.97
N LYS A 89 10.41 -12.81 0.48
CA LYS A 89 10.25 -11.35 0.63
C LYS A 89 9.13 -10.84 -0.28
N ILE A 90 8.29 -9.96 0.26
CA ILE A 90 7.40 -9.08 -0.50
C ILE A 90 8.29 -8.05 -1.21
N LYS A 91 8.14 -7.91 -2.53
CA LYS A 91 9.00 -7.05 -3.34
C LYS A 91 8.22 -6.01 -4.12
N TRP A 92 8.66 -4.77 -3.99
CA TRP A 92 8.03 -3.59 -4.59
C TRP A 92 9.09 -2.63 -5.11
N SER A 93 8.80 -1.95 -6.22
CA SER A 93 9.49 -0.70 -6.53
C SER A 93 9.09 0.36 -5.50
N LYS A 94 10.08 1.12 -5.01
CA LYS A 94 9.83 2.28 -4.13
C LYS A 94 8.96 3.32 -4.82
N THR A 95 9.17 3.55 -6.11
CA THR A 95 8.38 4.49 -6.93
C THR A 95 6.92 4.08 -6.95
N PHE A 96 6.64 2.79 -7.13
CA PHE A 96 5.29 2.25 -7.16
C PHE A 96 4.62 2.31 -5.78
N LEU A 97 5.30 1.81 -4.76
CA LEU A 97 4.77 1.74 -3.40
C LEU A 97 4.41 3.13 -2.85
N ASN A 98 5.17 4.16 -3.24
CA ASN A 98 4.90 5.53 -2.82
C ASN A 98 3.65 6.16 -3.45
N ARG A 99 3.14 5.60 -4.55
CA ARG A 99 1.91 6.07 -5.21
C ARG A 99 0.65 5.33 -4.75
N VAL A 100 0.80 4.28 -3.95
CA VAL A 100 -0.34 3.52 -3.42
C VAL A 100 -1.07 4.33 -2.35
N ASP A 101 -2.40 4.39 -2.43
CA ASP A 101 -3.24 4.88 -1.34
C ASP A 101 -3.36 3.83 -0.23
N ILE A 102 -2.31 3.73 0.58
CA ILE A 102 -2.19 2.76 1.67
C ILE A 102 -3.29 2.98 2.72
N LYS A 103 -3.72 4.22 2.96
CA LYS A 103 -4.77 4.52 3.95
C LYS A 103 -6.11 3.94 3.53
N SER A 104 -6.48 4.08 2.26
CA SER A 104 -7.70 3.47 1.73
C SER A 104 -7.63 1.94 1.81
N LEU A 105 -6.49 1.34 1.43
CA LEU A 105 -6.30 -0.11 1.54
C LEU A 105 -6.35 -0.60 3.00
N TYR A 106 -5.81 0.17 3.95
CA TYR A 106 -5.88 -0.15 5.37
C TYR A 106 -7.32 -0.19 5.87
N LYS A 107 -8.14 0.81 5.50
CA LYS A 107 -9.57 0.82 5.86
C LYS A 107 -10.31 -0.39 5.33
N GLN A 108 -10.01 -0.80 4.09
CA GLN A 108 -10.59 -2.01 3.50
C GLN A 108 -10.11 -3.27 4.22
N TYR A 109 -8.82 -3.37 4.53
CA TYR A 109 -8.23 -4.48 5.26
C TYR A 109 -8.90 -4.68 6.63
N ILE A 110 -9.06 -3.62 7.43
CA ILE A 110 -9.74 -3.68 8.73
C ILE A 110 -11.24 -4.01 8.57
N ALA A 111 -11.92 -3.40 7.59
CA ALA A 111 -13.33 -3.70 7.32
C ALA A 111 -13.56 -5.18 6.94
N ASN A 112 -12.56 -5.82 6.33
CA ASN A 112 -12.56 -7.25 5.99
C ASN A 112 -12.09 -8.16 7.14
N GLY A 113 -11.94 -7.63 8.36
CA GLY A 113 -11.54 -8.40 9.55
C GLY A 113 -10.02 -8.58 9.71
N GLY A 114 -9.22 -7.79 9.02
CA GLY A 114 -7.77 -7.77 9.17
C GLY A 114 -7.32 -7.34 10.57
N ASN A 115 -6.18 -7.86 11.02
CA ASN A 115 -5.58 -7.48 12.29
C ASN A 115 -4.76 -6.19 12.13
N ALA A 116 -5.15 -5.15 12.86
CA ALA A 116 -4.49 -3.83 12.87
C ALA A 116 -3.02 -3.86 13.29
N ASP A 117 -2.64 -4.85 14.09
CA ASP A 117 -1.29 -4.94 14.66
C ASP A 117 -0.35 -5.82 13.82
N ASP A 118 -0.88 -6.50 12.80
CA ASP A 118 -0.12 -7.37 11.92
C ASP A 118 0.28 -6.65 10.63
N VAL A 119 1.47 -6.06 10.66
CA VAL A 119 2.05 -5.32 9.53
C VAL A 119 2.36 -6.23 8.34
N GLU A 120 2.76 -7.48 8.59
CA GLU A 120 3.08 -8.45 7.53
C GLU A 120 1.84 -8.83 6.74
N SER A 121 0.76 -9.20 7.45
CA SER A 121 -0.53 -9.50 6.82
C SER A 121 -1.06 -8.30 6.04
N PHE A 122 -0.89 -7.08 6.57
CA PHE A 122 -1.28 -5.88 5.84
C PHE A 122 -0.41 -5.64 4.59
N ALA A 123 0.91 -5.86 4.66
CA ALA A 123 1.81 -5.76 3.51
C ALA A 123 1.42 -6.76 2.40
N MET A 124 1.04 -7.98 2.77
CA MET A 124 0.52 -8.97 1.83
C MET A 124 -0.80 -8.51 1.21
N TYR A 125 -1.71 -7.96 2.03
CA TYR A 125 -2.97 -7.41 1.55
C TYR A 125 -2.76 -6.29 0.52
N ILE A 126 -1.83 -5.36 0.78
CA ILE A 126 -1.47 -4.31 -0.19
C ILE A 126 -0.98 -4.94 -1.49
N THR A 127 -0.10 -5.95 -1.42
CA THR A 127 0.47 -6.62 -2.60
C THR A 127 -0.60 -7.26 -3.48
N LEU A 128 -1.64 -7.83 -2.89
CA LEU A 128 -2.73 -8.48 -3.62
C LEU A 128 -3.82 -7.52 -4.11
N ASN A 129 -4.04 -6.40 -3.41
CA ASN A 129 -5.21 -5.55 -3.63
C ASN A 129 -4.91 -4.14 -4.13
N ALA A 130 -3.65 -3.69 -4.13
CA ALA A 130 -3.30 -2.37 -4.63
C ALA A 130 -3.65 -2.26 -6.13
N PRO A 131 -4.32 -1.19 -6.58
CA PRO A 131 -4.70 -1.06 -7.97
C PRO A 131 -3.47 -0.96 -8.88
N ILE A 132 -3.56 -1.54 -10.08
CA ILE A 132 -2.55 -1.35 -11.12
C ILE A 132 -2.61 0.10 -11.59
N GLN A 133 -1.47 0.79 -11.55
CA GLN A 133 -1.39 2.20 -11.91
C GLN A 133 -1.58 2.37 -13.40
N LYS A 134 -2.36 3.37 -13.84
CA LYS A 134 -2.65 3.56 -15.27
C LYS A 134 -1.37 3.83 -16.08
N ASP A 135 -0.38 4.45 -15.46
CA ASP A 135 0.94 4.79 -16.02
C ASP A 135 2.05 3.83 -15.58
N TRP A 136 1.71 2.60 -15.17
CA TRP A 136 2.68 1.62 -14.68
C TRP A 136 3.82 1.35 -15.67
N GLU A 137 3.54 1.31 -16.98
CA GLU A 137 4.57 1.05 -17.99
C GLU A 137 5.63 2.13 -17.99
N ASP A 138 5.24 3.40 -17.93
CA ASP A 138 6.15 4.54 -17.97
C ASP A 138 6.99 4.60 -16.70
N LEU A 139 6.40 4.28 -15.55
CA LEU A 139 7.11 4.15 -14.29
C LEU A 139 8.14 3.03 -14.33
N PHE A 140 7.74 1.85 -14.79
CA PHE A 140 8.64 0.72 -14.94
C PHE A 140 9.79 1.04 -15.91
N LYS A 141 9.48 1.58 -17.09
CA LYS A 141 10.49 1.95 -18.11
C LYS A 141 11.52 2.92 -17.53
N LYS A 142 11.06 3.89 -16.74
CA LYS A 142 11.94 4.83 -16.04
C LYS A 142 12.78 4.14 -14.98
N ASP A 143 12.17 3.37 -14.08
CA ASP A 143 12.88 2.67 -13.00
C ASP A 143 13.93 1.70 -13.57
N LEU A 144 13.62 0.98 -14.67
CA LEU A 144 14.56 0.09 -15.35
C LEU A 144 15.74 0.85 -15.95
N TYR A 145 15.47 1.96 -16.64
CA TYR A 145 16.52 2.80 -17.22
C TYR A 145 17.41 3.41 -16.13
N ASP A 146 16.84 3.89 -15.03
CA ASP A 146 17.61 4.45 -13.93
C ASP A 146 18.46 3.37 -13.22
N THR A 147 18.03 2.11 -13.26
CA THR A 147 18.73 0.98 -12.61
C THR A 147 19.82 0.37 -13.50
N TYR A 148 19.56 0.21 -14.79
CA TYR A 148 20.43 -0.55 -15.71
C TYR A 148 20.82 0.18 -17.00
N GLU A 149 20.34 1.42 -17.20
CA GLU A 149 20.51 2.20 -18.45
C GLU A 149 19.89 1.53 -19.70
N GLU A 150 18.98 0.57 -19.49
CA GLU A 150 18.30 -0.16 -20.56
C GLU A 150 16.98 0.48 -20.98
N LYS A 151 16.70 0.46 -22.29
CA LYS A 151 15.43 0.93 -22.86
C LYS A 151 14.57 -0.24 -23.28
N VAL A 152 13.38 -0.32 -22.70
CA VAL A 152 12.36 -1.32 -23.06
C VAL A 152 11.83 -1.03 -24.46
N VAL A 153 11.83 -2.04 -25.33
CA VAL A 153 11.27 -1.95 -26.69
C VAL A 153 9.96 -2.70 -26.86
N LYS A 154 9.69 -3.69 -25.99
CA LYS A 154 8.46 -4.48 -26.01
C LYS A 154 8.12 -4.95 -24.60
N LEU A 155 6.83 -4.96 -24.29
CA LEU A 155 6.25 -5.59 -23.10
C LEU A 155 5.29 -6.66 -23.58
N GLU A 156 5.53 -7.91 -23.17
CA GLU A 156 4.67 -9.05 -23.50
C GLU A 156 3.95 -9.51 -22.23
N PRO A 157 2.60 -9.54 -22.23
CA PRO A 157 1.85 -9.98 -21.06
C PRO A 157 2.12 -11.46 -20.77
N LEU A 158 2.29 -11.76 -19.49
CA LEU A 158 2.32 -13.10 -18.91
C LEU A 158 1.04 -13.30 -18.07
N GLN A 159 1.11 -14.14 -17.03
CA GLN A 159 0.01 -14.35 -16.09
C GLN A 159 0.12 -13.38 -14.90
N ASP A 160 -1.00 -13.16 -14.18
CA ASP A 160 -1.03 -12.51 -12.86
C ASP A 160 -0.36 -11.14 -12.80
N ASP A 161 -0.71 -10.28 -13.77
CA ASP A 161 -0.19 -8.92 -13.94
C ASP A 161 1.32 -8.84 -14.23
N LEU A 162 1.96 -9.96 -14.59
CA LEU A 162 3.37 -10.01 -14.97
C LEU A 162 3.55 -9.72 -16.46
N TYR A 163 4.68 -9.11 -16.80
CA TYR A 163 5.07 -8.83 -18.18
C TYR A 163 6.55 -9.16 -18.39
N GLN A 164 6.87 -9.80 -19.51
CA GLN A 164 8.24 -9.93 -19.99
C GLN A 164 8.63 -8.64 -20.70
N ALA A 165 9.64 -7.95 -20.19
CA ALA A 165 10.25 -6.81 -20.86
C ALA A 165 11.39 -7.27 -21.78
N TYR A 166 11.46 -6.66 -22.96
CA TYR A 166 12.51 -6.89 -23.96
C TYR A 166 13.30 -5.61 -24.20
N VAL A 167 14.59 -5.79 -24.48
CA VAL A 167 15.53 -4.71 -24.81
C VAL A 167 16.33 -5.09 -26.05
N ILE A 168 17.08 -4.13 -26.62
CA ILE A 168 17.98 -4.41 -27.74
C ILE A 168 19.39 -4.69 -27.20
N LYS A 169 19.89 -5.90 -27.43
CA LYS A 169 21.30 -6.28 -27.20
C LYS A 169 21.92 -6.68 -28.51
N GLU A 170 23.06 -6.07 -28.86
CA GLU A 170 23.79 -6.37 -30.10
C GLU A 170 22.90 -6.32 -31.36
N GLY A 171 21.96 -5.37 -31.40
CA GLY A 171 21.02 -5.20 -32.51
C GLY A 171 19.87 -6.23 -32.55
N LYS A 172 19.72 -7.08 -31.54
CA LYS A 172 18.64 -8.08 -31.44
C LYS A 172 17.74 -7.78 -30.26
N GLU A 173 16.44 -8.01 -30.44
CA GLU A 173 15.47 -8.02 -29.36
C GLU A 173 15.67 -9.28 -28.51
N VAL A 174 15.88 -9.11 -27.19
CA VAL A 174 16.06 -10.20 -26.23
C VAL A 174 15.22 -9.98 -24.97
N PRO A 175 14.71 -11.04 -24.33
CA PRO A 175 14.06 -10.93 -23.02
C PRO A 175 15.11 -10.46 -22.00
N TYR A 176 14.70 -9.56 -21.10
CA TYR A 176 15.62 -8.93 -20.15
C TYR A 176 15.19 -9.12 -18.69
N VAL A 177 14.02 -8.60 -18.33
CA VAL A 177 13.45 -8.76 -16.98
C VAL A 177 11.97 -9.08 -17.06
N VAL A 178 11.46 -9.76 -16.04
CA VAL A 178 10.03 -9.86 -15.76
C VAL A 178 9.66 -8.78 -14.76
N VAL A 179 8.55 -8.09 -14.99
CA VAL A 179 8.02 -7.03 -14.11
C VAL A 179 6.58 -7.33 -13.70
N SER A 180 6.21 -7.00 -12.46
CA SER A 180 4.81 -6.90 -12.06
C SER A 180 4.26 -5.50 -12.36
N ALA A 181 3.19 -5.42 -13.14
CA ALA A 181 2.49 -4.15 -13.39
C ALA A 181 1.88 -3.54 -12.11
N ARG A 182 1.65 -4.37 -11.08
CA ARG A 182 1.07 -3.93 -9.80
C ARG A 182 2.12 -3.36 -8.85
N THR A 183 3.20 -4.10 -8.62
CA THR A 183 4.21 -3.72 -7.63
C THR A 183 5.39 -2.93 -8.23
N GLY A 184 5.51 -2.95 -9.56
CA GLY A 184 6.65 -2.39 -10.30
C GLY A 184 7.97 -3.09 -10.03
N TYR A 185 7.98 -4.14 -9.19
CA TYR A 185 9.18 -4.93 -8.95
C TYR A 185 9.51 -5.72 -10.21
N PHE A 186 10.80 -5.74 -10.56
CA PHE A 186 11.33 -6.49 -11.67
C PHE A 186 12.57 -7.29 -11.28
N HIS A 187 12.75 -8.41 -11.96
CA HIS A 187 13.94 -9.27 -11.85
C HIS A 187 14.19 -9.98 -13.18
N GLY A 188 15.45 -10.29 -13.48
CA GLY A 188 15.88 -10.95 -14.71
C GLY A 188 17.21 -11.62 -14.53
#